data_AF-A0A644XW36-F1
#
_entry.id   AF-A0A644XW36-F1
#
_cell.length_a   1.000
_cell.length_b   1.000
_cell.length_c   1.000
_cell.angle_alpha   90.00
_cell.angle_beta   90.00
_cell.angle_gamma   90.00
#
_symmetry.space_group_name_H-M   'P 1'
#
loop_
_entity.id
_entity.type
_entity.pdbx_description
1 polymer ?
#
loop_
_entity_poly.entity_id
_entity_poly.type
_entity_poly.pdbx_seq_one_letter_code
_entity_poly.pdbx_strand_id
1 'polypeptide(L)'
;MNIFEHRVSFFGSFDGEVTGGSLLSLFQLAKQIRQRMGKQGYLLDCYLSLFFEGVASALAYDAADEGFQSGGELQSLCFHVLAGTEPKKEHPLYRRVMEVYAEWEGAVPYQDRYTQLCLLFFSLADELVAYNTARFVEDKDAALNGVVDEIRLQELYNQISHLAGEAMMEELNLRLKQRFLIAPLAVVFAQGLTDDLLNRLISRDQETSKQMFQLLMDSLSDTP
;
A
#
# COMPACT_ATOMS: atom_id res chain seq x y z
N MET A 1 -2.94 -20.64 12.72
CA MET A 1 -4.37 -20.30 12.67
C MET A 1 -4.88 -20.70 11.30
N ASN A 2 -5.90 -21.55 11.22
CA ASN A 2 -6.50 -21.93 9.94
C ASN A 2 -7.49 -20.82 9.51
N ILE A 3 -7.08 -20.00 8.55
CA ILE A 3 -7.85 -18.83 8.11
C ILE A 3 -9.20 -19.17 7.43
N PHE A 4 -9.46 -20.46 7.16
CA PHE A 4 -10.70 -20.92 6.53
C PHE A 4 -11.77 -21.42 7.53
N GLU A 5 -11.43 -21.59 8.82
CA GLU A 5 -12.37 -22.05 9.84
C GLU A 5 -13.50 -21.04 10.10
N HIS A 6 -13.18 -19.75 9.96
CA HIS A 6 -14.14 -18.67 10.13
C HIS A 6 -14.04 -17.72 8.94
N ARG A 7 -15.14 -17.51 8.21
CA ARG A 7 -15.18 -16.56 7.08
C ARG A 7 -14.81 -15.14 7.48
N VAL A 8 -15.02 -14.78 8.75
CA VAL A 8 -14.57 -13.51 9.34
C VAL A 8 -13.05 -13.36 9.28
N SER A 9 -12.29 -14.46 9.36
CA SER A 9 -10.84 -14.43 9.19
C SER A 9 -10.39 -14.14 7.75
N PHE A 10 -11.27 -14.34 6.76
CA PHE A 10 -10.98 -14.08 5.35
C PHE A 10 -11.51 -12.71 4.87
N PHE A 11 -12.74 -12.36 5.24
CA PHE A 11 -13.40 -11.13 4.80
C PHE A 11 -13.41 -10.01 5.84
N GLY A 12 -12.97 -10.28 7.07
CA GLY A 12 -13.22 -9.42 8.22
C GLY A 12 -14.67 -9.50 8.70
N SER A 13 -14.96 -8.82 9.81
CA SER A 13 -16.31 -8.41 10.18
C SER A 13 -16.49 -6.95 9.81
N PHE A 14 -17.63 -6.61 9.20
CA PHE A 14 -18.07 -5.22 9.10
C PHE A 14 -18.98 -4.93 10.29
N ASP A 15 -18.39 -4.93 11.48
CA ASP A 15 -18.98 -4.24 12.61
C ASP A 15 -18.71 -2.74 12.45
N GLY A 16 -19.59 -1.89 12.97
CA GLY A 16 -19.40 -0.44 12.91
C GLY A 16 -18.10 0.06 13.58
N GLU A 17 -17.36 -0.83 14.25
CA GLU A 17 -16.11 -0.56 14.95
C GLU A 17 -14.98 -0.19 13.99
N VAL A 18 -14.86 -0.87 12.83
CA VAL A 18 -13.82 -0.56 11.83
C VAL A 18 -13.91 0.89 11.34
N THR A 19 -15.13 1.39 11.15
CA THR A 19 -15.36 2.77 10.66
C THR A 19 -15.61 3.79 11.77
N GLY A 20 -15.46 3.43 13.04
CA GLY A 20 -15.64 4.35 14.17
C GLY A 20 -17.09 4.82 14.38
N GLY A 21 -18.06 4.01 13.98
CA GLY A 21 -19.49 4.34 14.02
C GLY A 21 -20.04 4.94 12.72
N SER A 22 -21.15 5.68 12.85
CA SER A 22 -21.87 6.21 11.68
C SER A 22 -21.33 7.58 11.24
N LEU A 23 -21.40 7.87 9.94
CA LEU A 23 -21.09 9.20 9.40
C LEU A 23 -21.89 10.32 10.10
N LEU A 24 -23.16 10.04 10.41
CA LEU A 24 -24.01 10.97 11.12
C LEU A 24 -23.47 11.29 12.52
N SER A 25 -22.99 10.28 13.25
CA SER A 25 -22.43 10.47 14.59
C SER A 25 -21.15 11.31 14.59
N LEU A 26 -20.32 11.20 13.53
CA LEU A 26 -19.15 12.05 13.32
C LEU A 26 -19.57 13.52 13.14
N PHE A 27 -20.52 13.79 12.24
CA PHE A 27 -20.98 15.16 11.99
C PHE A 27 -21.82 15.74 13.13
N GLN A 28 -22.48 14.90 13.94
CA GLN A 28 -23.10 15.34 15.19
C GLN A 28 -22.05 15.85 16.18
N LEU A 29 -20.92 15.15 16.35
CA LEU A 29 -19.81 15.63 17.17
C LEU A 29 -19.20 16.92 16.61
N ALA A 30 -18.92 16.97 15.30
CA ALA A 30 -18.41 18.18 14.66
C ALA A 30 -19.37 19.37 14.87
N LYS A 31 -20.68 19.16 14.75
CA LYS A 31 -21.70 20.18 15.03
C LYS A 31 -21.66 20.64 16.49
N GLN A 32 -21.48 19.74 17.45
CA GLN A 32 -21.37 20.10 18.87
C GLN A 32 -20.12 20.96 19.14
N ILE A 33 -18.96 20.58 18.58
CA ILE A 33 -17.72 21.35 18.65
C ILE A 33 -17.95 22.75 18.07
N ARG A 34 -18.51 22.83 16.85
CA ARG A 34 -18.81 24.10 16.17
C ARG A 34 -19.74 24.99 17.00
N GLN A 35 -20.78 24.42 17.62
CA GLN A 35 -21.70 25.16 18.49
C GLN A 35 -21.01 25.70 19.74
N ARG A 36 -20.12 24.92 20.36
CA ARG A 36 -19.35 25.32 21.54
C ARG A 36 -18.41 26.51 21.27
N MET A 37 -17.89 26.59 20.05
CA MET A 37 -17.03 27.68 19.60
C MET A 37 -17.81 28.96 19.20
N GLY A 38 -19.14 28.89 19.08
CA GLY A 38 -19.98 30.04 18.72
C GLY A 38 -19.52 30.72 17.42
N LYS A 39 -19.14 32.00 17.52
CA LYS A 39 -18.68 32.80 16.36
C LYS A 39 -17.38 32.28 15.73
N GLN A 40 -16.58 31.52 16.48
CA GLN A 40 -15.32 30.94 16.00
C GLN A 40 -15.51 29.55 15.36
N GLY A 41 -16.75 29.06 15.24
CA GLY A 41 -17.02 27.74 14.67
C GLY A 41 -16.48 27.52 13.24
N TYR A 42 -16.21 28.59 12.49
CA TYR A 42 -15.57 28.51 11.17
C TYR A 42 -14.16 27.88 11.21
N LEU A 43 -13.46 27.93 12.35
CA LEU A 43 -12.15 27.30 12.49
C LEU A 43 -12.24 25.78 12.30
N LEU A 44 -13.33 25.17 12.81
CA LEU A 44 -13.60 23.75 12.58
C LEU A 44 -13.94 23.48 11.12
N ASP A 45 -14.72 24.35 10.48
CA ASP A 45 -15.04 24.21 9.06
C ASP A 45 -13.73 24.22 8.22
N CYS A 46 -12.80 25.14 8.51
CA CYS A 46 -11.47 25.17 7.87
C CYS A 46 -10.65 23.90 8.15
N TYR A 47 -10.65 23.41 9.39
CA TYR A 47 -9.93 22.18 9.77
C TYR A 47 -10.43 20.97 8.98
N LEU A 48 -11.76 20.80 8.91
CA LEU A 48 -12.39 19.70 8.19
C LEU A 48 -12.15 19.81 6.69
N SER A 49 -12.20 21.01 6.10
CA SER A 49 -11.87 21.21 4.68
C SER A 49 -10.46 20.75 4.36
N LEU A 50 -9.45 21.23 5.10
CA LEU A 50 -8.05 20.84 4.88
C LEU A 50 -7.84 19.33 5.09
N PHE A 51 -8.47 18.75 6.11
CA PHE A 51 -8.43 17.30 6.33
C PHE A 51 -9.01 16.55 5.13
N PHE A 52 -10.21 16.92 4.65
CA PHE A 52 -10.86 16.23 3.54
C PHE A 52 -10.11 16.39 2.22
N GLU A 53 -9.58 17.58 1.93
CA GLU A 53 -8.72 17.83 0.76
C GLU A 53 -7.45 16.96 0.83
N GLY A 54 -6.83 16.89 2.00
CA GLY A 54 -5.67 16.03 2.24
C GLY A 54 -5.95 14.55 1.97
N VAL A 55 -6.98 13.99 2.59
CA VAL A 55 -7.34 12.58 2.41
C VAL A 55 -7.82 12.28 0.98
N ALA A 56 -8.53 13.21 0.33
CA ALA A 56 -8.98 13.05 -1.05
C ALA A 56 -7.83 13.04 -2.07
N SER A 57 -6.66 13.57 -1.71
CA SER A 57 -5.49 13.62 -2.60
C SER A 57 -4.72 12.29 -2.67
N ALA A 58 -4.98 11.36 -1.74
CA ALA A 58 -4.28 10.09 -1.63
C ALA A 58 -5.27 8.95 -1.31
N LEU A 59 -6.08 8.57 -2.30
CA LEU A 59 -7.12 7.55 -2.12
C LEU A 59 -6.55 6.13 -2.07
N ALA A 60 -7.13 5.30 -1.21
CA ALA A 60 -6.67 3.92 -1.00
C ALA A 60 -6.74 3.05 -2.26
N TYR A 61 -7.77 3.23 -3.11
CA TYR A 61 -7.88 2.42 -4.33
C TYR A 61 -6.81 2.80 -5.36
N ASP A 62 -6.44 4.09 -5.45
CA ASP A 62 -5.33 4.53 -6.31
C ASP A 62 -4.01 3.95 -5.80
N ALA A 63 -3.80 3.94 -4.47
CA ALA A 63 -2.61 3.33 -3.87
C ALA A 63 -2.52 1.82 -4.17
N ALA A 64 -3.63 1.10 -4.09
CA ALA A 64 -3.68 -0.33 -4.43
C ALA A 64 -3.36 -0.58 -5.91
N ASP A 65 -3.95 0.20 -6.81
CA ASP A 65 -3.68 0.09 -8.25
C ASP A 65 -2.22 0.43 -8.58
N GLU A 66 -1.68 1.52 -8.00
CA GLU A 66 -0.27 1.90 -8.15
C GLU A 66 0.67 0.77 -7.68
N GLY A 67 0.36 0.16 -6.53
CA GLY A 67 1.06 -1.01 -6.01
C GLY A 67 1.01 -2.20 -6.98
N PHE A 68 -0.17 -2.51 -7.52
CA PHE A 68 -0.36 -3.59 -8.49
C PHE A 68 0.45 -3.35 -9.78
N GLN A 69 0.47 -2.13 -10.30
CA GLN A 69 1.21 -1.79 -11.52
C GLN A 69 2.74 -1.73 -11.29
N SER A 70 3.19 -1.51 -10.05
CA SER A 70 4.62 -1.36 -9.73
C SER A 70 5.47 -2.60 -10.05
N GLY A 71 4.86 -3.79 -10.11
CA GLY A 71 5.52 -5.02 -10.57
C GLY A 71 6.07 -4.93 -12.00
N GLY A 72 5.52 -4.05 -12.83
CA GLY A 72 5.99 -3.81 -14.20
C GLY A 72 7.44 -3.33 -14.29
N GLU A 73 7.90 -2.55 -13.31
CA GLU A 73 9.28 -2.04 -13.28
C GLU A 73 10.28 -3.19 -13.11
N LEU A 74 10.09 -4.07 -12.13
CA LEU A 74 10.97 -5.22 -11.94
C LEU A 74 10.85 -6.24 -13.06
N GLN A 75 9.64 -6.46 -13.56
CA GLN A 75 9.42 -7.31 -14.74
C GLN A 75 10.28 -6.83 -15.91
N SER A 76 10.34 -5.52 -16.15
CA SER A 76 11.19 -4.92 -17.19
C SER A 76 12.68 -5.20 -16.95
N LEU A 77 13.16 -5.03 -15.71
CA LEU A 77 14.56 -5.33 -15.36
C LEU A 77 14.89 -6.82 -15.55
N CYS A 78 14.03 -7.73 -15.10
CA CYS A 78 14.18 -9.16 -15.32
C CYS A 78 14.24 -9.49 -16.82
N PHE A 79 13.39 -8.84 -17.63
CA PHE A 79 13.39 -9.00 -19.08
C PHE A 79 14.73 -8.60 -19.71
N HIS A 80 15.30 -7.48 -19.26
CA HIS A 80 16.58 -6.98 -19.74
C HIS A 80 17.72 -7.97 -19.43
N VAL A 81 17.77 -8.45 -18.18
CA VAL A 81 18.76 -9.45 -17.74
C VAL A 81 18.62 -10.76 -18.53
N LEU A 82 17.40 -11.31 -18.64
CA LEU A 82 17.13 -12.53 -19.41
C LEU A 82 17.37 -12.39 -20.92
N ALA A 83 17.40 -11.16 -21.45
CA ALA A 83 17.68 -10.89 -22.85
C ALA A 83 19.16 -10.54 -23.11
N GLY A 84 19.99 -10.41 -22.07
CA GLY A 84 21.36 -9.93 -22.20
C GLY A 84 21.44 -8.48 -22.70
N THR A 85 20.45 -7.65 -22.32
CA THR A 85 20.35 -6.24 -22.72
C THR A 85 20.34 -5.34 -21.51
N GLU A 86 20.63 -4.05 -21.68
CA GLU A 86 20.60 -3.07 -20.59
C GLU A 86 19.31 -2.24 -20.62
N PRO A 87 18.78 -1.85 -19.44
CA PRO A 87 17.66 -0.93 -19.36
C PRO A 87 18.06 0.46 -19.86
N LYS A 88 17.14 1.15 -20.54
CA LYS A 88 17.38 2.51 -21.06
C LYS A 88 17.61 3.54 -19.95
N LYS A 89 17.08 3.28 -18.76
CA LYS A 89 17.22 4.12 -17.56
C LYS A 89 17.91 3.29 -16.50
N GLU A 90 18.89 3.89 -15.83
CA GLU A 90 19.53 3.27 -14.68
C GLU A 90 18.49 3.06 -13.57
N HIS A 91 18.50 1.87 -12.97
CA HIS A 91 17.58 1.50 -11.89
C HIS A 91 18.36 0.92 -10.71
N PRO A 92 18.09 1.34 -9.46
CA PRO A 92 18.85 0.89 -8.28
C PRO A 92 18.89 -0.64 -8.11
N LEU A 93 17.80 -1.32 -8.45
CA LEU A 93 17.70 -2.78 -8.37
C LEU A 93 18.35 -3.54 -9.54
N TYR A 94 18.77 -2.89 -10.63
CA TYR A 94 19.24 -3.61 -11.83
C TYR A 94 20.46 -4.49 -11.54
N ARG A 95 21.44 -3.94 -10.82
CA ARG A 95 22.64 -4.69 -10.41
C ARG A 95 22.26 -5.93 -9.59
N ARG A 96 21.31 -5.77 -8.67
CA ARG A 96 20.86 -6.84 -7.80
C ARG A 96 20.14 -7.95 -8.57
N VAL A 97 19.32 -7.59 -9.57
CA VAL A 97 18.69 -8.56 -10.48
C VAL A 97 19.75 -9.36 -11.23
N MET A 98 20.82 -8.73 -11.71
CA MET A 98 21.93 -9.44 -12.37
C MET A 98 22.65 -10.42 -11.44
N GLU A 99 22.91 -10.01 -10.18
CA GLU A 99 23.56 -10.87 -9.18
C GLU A 99 22.72 -12.13 -8.90
N VAL A 100 21.41 -11.96 -8.68
CA VAL A 100 20.48 -13.09 -8.46
C VAL A 100 20.37 -13.97 -9.71
N TYR A 101 20.33 -13.38 -10.91
CA TYR A 101 20.29 -14.16 -12.15
C TYR A 101 21.57 -14.99 -12.35
N ALA A 102 22.75 -14.45 -12.04
CA ALA A 102 24.01 -15.16 -12.17
C ALA A 102 24.09 -16.40 -11.24
N GLU A 103 23.46 -16.33 -10.06
CA GLU A 103 23.32 -17.47 -9.15
C GLU A 103 22.32 -18.52 -9.69
N TRP A 104 21.33 -18.07 -10.47
CA TRP A 104 20.21 -18.87 -10.97
C TRP A 104 20.45 -19.52 -12.35
N GLU A 105 21.20 -18.88 -13.26
CA GLU A 105 21.35 -19.23 -14.69
C GLU A 105 21.82 -20.67 -14.94
N GLY A 106 22.51 -21.29 -13.98
CA GLY A 106 22.95 -22.69 -14.05
C GLY A 106 22.07 -23.71 -13.31
N ALA A 107 21.08 -23.26 -12.53
CA ALA A 107 20.34 -24.10 -11.59
C ALA A 107 18.95 -24.51 -12.09
N VAL A 108 18.37 -23.79 -13.04
CA VAL A 108 16.95 -23.93 -13.37
C VAL A 108 16.72 -24.32 -14.85
N PRO A 109 16.05 -25.46 -15.14
CA PRO A 109 16.04 -26.07 -16.47
C PRO A 109 14.84 -25.69 -17.36
N TYR A 110 14.18 -24.54 -17.15
CA TYR A 110 12.99 -24.15 -17.93
C TYR A 110 13.38 -23.34 -19.18
N GLN A 111 12.75 -23.58 -20.33
CA GLN A 111 13.00 -22.86 -21.59
C GLN A 111 12.02 -21.69 -21.80
N ASP A 112 10.82 -21.77 -21.22
CA ASP A 112 9.77 -20.77 -21.33
C ASP A 112 10.18 -19.47 -20.65
N ARG A 113 10.28 -18.40 -21.45
CA ARG A 113 10.81 -17.11 -20.97
C ARG A 113 9.97 -16.49 -19.86
N TYR A 114 8.66 -16.70 -19.87
CA TYR A 114 7.77 -16.17 -18.83
C TYR A 114 7.98 -16.91 -17.51
N THR A 115 8.21 -18.21 -17.56
CA THR A 115 8.57 -19.04 -16.42
C THR A 115 9.90 -18.61 -15.80
N GLN A 116 10.94 -18.43 -16.63
CA GLN A 116 12.23 -17.91 -16.15
C GLN A 116 12.08 -16.53 -15.50
N LEU A 117 11.28 -15.66 -16.11
CA LEU A 117 10.98 -14.33 -15.58
C LEU A 117 10.30 -14.41 -14.21
N CYS A 118 9.26 -15.24 -14.08
CA CYS A 118 8.53 -15.38 -12.83
C CYS A 118 9.43 -15.89 -11.71
N LEU A 119 10.27 -16.91 -11.98
CA LEU A 119 11.18 -17.46 -10.98
C LEU A 119 12.23 -16.45 -10.53
N LEU A 120 12.85 -15.71 -11.46
CA LEU A 120 13.77 -14.62 -11.11
C LEU A 120 13.06 -13.51 -10.32
N PHE A 121 11.84 -13.16 -10.71
CA PHE A 121 11.01 -12.16 -10.02
C PHE A 121 10.71 -12.57 -8.59
N PHE A 122 10.34 -13.83 -8.34
CA PHE A 122 10.03 -14.32 -6.98
C PHE A 122 11.23 -14.25 -6.05
N SER A 123 12.44 -14.54 -6.54
CA SER A 123 13.68 -14.41 -5.77
C SER A 123 13.98 -12.97 -5.32
N LEU A 124 13.31 -11.99 -5.92
CA LEU A 124 13.48 -10.56 -5.66
C LEU A 124 12.22 -9.91 -5.05
N ALA A 125 11.18 -10.70 -4.76
CA ALA A 125 9.87 -10.17 -4.37
C ALA A 125 9.92 -9.32 -3.09
N ASP A 126 10.65 -9.76 -2.06
CA ASP A 126 10.77 -9.01 -0.80
C ASP A 126 11.52 -7.68 -0.99
N GLU A 127 12.61 -7.71 -1.76
CA GLU A 127 13.39 -6.52 -2.08
C GLU A 127 12.56 -5.52 -2.91
N LEU A 128 11.71 -6.03 -3.80
CA LEU A 128 10.77 -5.24 -4.59
C LEU A 128 9.73 -4.54 -3.72
N VAL A 129 9.08 -5.29 -2.84
CA VAL A 129 8.06 -4.77 -1.93
C VAL A 129 8.65 -3.67 -1.07
N ALA A 130 9.83 -3.91 -0.48
CA ALA A 130 10.51 -2.93 0.35
C ALA A 130 10.86 -1.66 -0.44
N TYR A 131 11.49 -1.79 -1.61
CA TYR A 131 11.91 -0.65 -2.44
C TYR A 131 10.71 0.20 -2.90
N ASN A 132 9.70 -0.43 -3.50
CA ASN A 132 8.56 0.31 -4.05
C ASN A 132 7.70 0.93 -2.95
N THR A 133 7.50 0.24 -1.83
CA THR A 133 6.71 0.79 -0.72
C THR A 133 7.41 2.00 -0.09
N ALA A 134 8.74 1.95 0.06
CA ALA A 134 9.51 3.10 0.56
C ALA A 134 9.41 4.30 -0.39
N ARG A 135 9.62 4.07 -1.68
CA ARG A 135 9.51 5.13 -2.71
C ARG A 135 8.10 5.72 -2.76
N PHE A 136 7.07 4.88 -2.70
CA PHE A 136 5.68 5.32 -2.63
C PHE A 136 5.43 6.25 -1.44
N VAL A 137 5.93 5.90 -0.25
CA VAL A 137 5.77 6.75 0.95
C VAL A 137 6.46 8.09 0.75
N GLU A 138 7.69 8.11 0.23
CA GLU A 138 8.43 9.34 -0.06
C GLU A 138 7.69 10.23 -1.07
N ASP A 139 7.17 9.63 -2.15
CA ASP A 139 6.42 10.35 -3.18
C ASP A 139 5.11 10.93 -2.65
N LYS A 140 4.37 10.19 -1.82
CA LYS A 140 3.13 10.69 -1.20
C LYS A 140 3.41 11.75 -0.15
N ASP A 141 4.47 11.63 0.63
CA ASP A 141 4.87 12.65 1.61
C ASP A 141 5.23 13.97 0.88
N ALA A 142 6.03 13.89 -0.19
CA ALA A 142 6.35 15.04 -1.03
C ALA A 142 5.11 15.67 -1.69
N ALA A 143 4.16 14.85 -2.17
CA ALA A 143 2.93 15.33 -2.77
C ALA A 143 2.00 16.01 -1.75
N LEU A 144 1.85 15.44 -0.56
CA LEU A 144 1.03 15.98 0.52
C LEU A 144 1.52 17.35 0.98
N ASN A 145 2.84 17.54 1.07
CA ASN A 145 3.47 18.83 1.37
C ASN A 145 3.07 19.95 0.38
N GLY A 146 2.67 19.60 -0.84
CA GLY A 146 2.17 20.55 -1.85
C GLY A 146 0.66 20.80 -1.79
N VAL A 147 -0.11 19.97 -1.09
CA VAL A 147 -1.59 19.98 -1.08
C VAL A 147 -2.15 20.46 0.26
N VAL A 148 -1.56 20.02 1.37
CA VAL A 148 -2.03 20.30 2.72
C VAL A 148 -1.05 21.20 3.45
N ASP A 149 -1.54 22.32 3.97
CA ASP A 149 -0.78 23.14 4.91
C ASP A 149 -0.80 22.48 6.29
N GLU A 150 0.16 21.60 6.56
CA GLU A 150 0.28 20.85 7.82
C GLU A 150 0.44 21.78 9.03
N ILE A 151 1.21 22.86 8.88
CA ILE A 151 1.40 23.87 9.93
C ILE A 151 0.04 24.47 10.28
N ARG A 152 -0.74 24.86 9.27
CA ARG A 152 -2.08 25.40 9.48
C ARG A 152 -3.03 24.39 10.09
N LEU A 153 -2.96 23.12 9.69
CA LEU A 153 -3.78 22.05 10.25
C LEU A 153 -3.49 21.86 11.75
N GLN A 154 -2.22 21.87 12.14
CA GLN A 154 -1.79 21.78 13.55
C GLN A 154 -2.19 23.02 14.36
N GLU A 155 -2.07 24.22 13.79
CA GLU A 155 -2.54 25.45 14.42
C GLU A 155 -4.05 25.41 14.68
N LEU A 156 -4.83 25.00 13.68
CA LEU A 156 -6.28 24.87 13.80
C LEU A 156 -6.64 23.83 14.86
N TYR A 157 -5.98 22.66 14.87
CA TYR A 157 -6.17 21.65 15.92
C TYR A 157 -5.96 22.24 17.31
N ASN A 158 -4.82 22.89 17.54
CA ASN A 158 -4.47 23.47 18.84
C ASN A 158 -5.47 24.56 19.27
N GLN A 159 -5.88 25.43 18.34
CA GLN A 159 -6.87 26.48 18.60
C GLN A 159 -8.24 25.90 18.95
N ILE A 160 -8.72 24.91 18.19
CA ILE A 160 -10.01 24.27 18.46
C ILE A 160 -9.97 23.52 19.79
N SER A 161 -8.89 22.80 20.08
CA SER A 161 -8.69 22.09 21.36
C SER A 161 -8.76 23.06 22.55
N HIS A 162 -8.16 24.25 22.44
CA HIS A 162 -8.22 25.25 23.50
C HIS A 162 -9.63 25.87 23.69
N LEU A 163 -10.43 25.96 22.62
CA LEU A 163 -11.76 26.59 22.64
C LEU A 163 -12.89 25.61 22.99
N ALA A 164 -12.85 24.40 22.44
CA ALA A 164 -13.89 23.38 22.57
C ALA A 164 -13.53 22.26 23.57
N GLY A 165 -12.26 22.13 23.92
CA GLY A 165 -11.72 21.07 24.76
C GLY A 165 -11.01 20.00 23.95
N GLU A 166 -9.79 19.65 24.39
CA GLU A 166 -8.90 18.68 23.73
C GLU A 166 -9.57 17.32 23.52
N ALA A 167 -10.24 16.78 24.53
CA ALA A 167 -10.93 15.49 24.44
C ALA A 167 -11.98 15.43 23.30
N MET A 168 -12.63 16.55 22.97
CA MET A 168 -13.57 16.57 21.85
C MET A 168 -12.85 16.52 20.49
N MET A 169 -11.69 17.15 20.39
CA MET A 169 -10.87 17.13 19.18
C MET A 169 -10.16 15.80 18.98
N GLU A 170 -9.66 15.18 20.05
CA GLU A 170 -9.12 13.81 20.01
C GLU A 170 -10.18 12.82 19.52
N GLU A 171 -11.39 12.89 20.08
CA GLU A 171 -12.51 12.04 19.64
C GLU A 171 -12.90 12.31 18.19
N LEU A 172 -12.91 13.57 17.75
CA LEU A 172 -13.18 13.92 16.35
C LEU A 172 -12.12 13.31 15.42
N ASN A 173 -10.84 13.45 15.76
CA ASN A 173 -9.73 12.90 14.96
C ASN A 173 -9.74 11.39 14.92
N LEU A 174 -10.05 10.73 16.04
CA LEU A 174 -10.21 9.29 16.07
C LEU A 174 -11.30 8.83 15.09
N ARG A 175 -12.47 9.49 15.11
CA ARG A 175 -13.57 9.17 14.18
C ARG A 175 -13.22 9.48 12.73
N LEU A 176 -12.53 10.58 12.46
CA LEU A 176 -12.05 10.92 11.12
C LEU A 176 -11.09 9.85 10.59
N LYS A 177 -10.11 9.46 11.39
CA LYS A 177 -9.15 8.40 11.06
C LYS A 177 -9.85 7.07 10.81
N GLN A 178 -10.71 6.62 11.72
CA GLN A 178 -11.43 5.36 11.55
C GLN A 178 -12.35 5.39 10.33
N ARG A 179 -12.94 6.54 10.00
CA ARG A 179 -13.90 6.64 8.89
C ARG A 179 -13.25 6.74 7.52
N PHE A 180 -12.15 7.50 7.41
CA PHE A 180 -11.56 7.88 6.12
C PHE A 180 -10.14 7.34 5.90
N LEU A 181 -9.49 6.84 6.94
CA LEU A 181 -8.12 6.31 6.92
C LEU A 181 -8.08 4.91 7.55
N ILE A 182 -8.98 4.02 7.09
CA ILE A 182 -9.19 2.67 7.64
C ILE A 182 -7.88 1.85 7.63
N ALA A 183 -7.15 1.89 6.53
CA ALA A 183 -5.87 1.21 6.37
C ALA A 183 -4.78 2.23 6.01
N PRO A 184 -3.55 2.09 6.54
CA PRO A 184 -2.42 2.90 6.11
C PRO A 184 -2.14 2.70 4.62
N LEU A 185 -1.95 3.79 3.86
CA LEU A 185 -1.77 3.72 2.40
C LEU A 185 -0.58 2.87 1.98
N ALA A 186 0.52 2.90 2.72
CA ALA A 186 1.69 2.04 2.44
C ALA A 186 1.35 0.54 2.50
N VAL A 187 0.46 0.14 3.43
CA VAL A 187 0.00 -1.25 3.54
C VAL A 187 -0.92 -1.59 2.36
N VAL A 188 -1.79 -0.67 1.96
CA VAL A 188 -2.69 -0.85 0.80
C VAL A 188 -1.90 -0.95 -0.50
N PHE A 189 -0.88 -0.12 -0.68
CA PHE A 189 0.06 -0.19 -1.80
C PHE A 189 0.79 -1.54 -1.83
N ALA A 190 1.35 -1.97 -0.69
CA ALA A 190 2.02 -3.26 -0.58
C ALA A 190 1.08 -4.44 -0.85
N GLN A 191 -0.20 -4.33 -0.47
CA GLN A 191 -1.22 -5.32 -0.82
C GLN A 191 -1.42 -5.39 -2.33
N GLY A 192 -1.53 -4.27 -3.03
CA GLY A 192 -1.64 -4.25 -4.49
C GLY A 192 -0.47 -4.95 -5.19
N LEU A 193 0.76 -4.71 -4.72
CA LEU A 193 1.95 -5.39 -5.23
C LEU A 193 1.91 -6.90 -4.93
N THR A 194 1.45 -7.27 -3.74
CA THR A 194 1.25 -8.68 -3.37
C THR A 194 0.18 -9.36 -4.22
N ASP A 195 -0.84 -8.63 -4.68
CA ASP A 195 -1.87 -9.13 -5.58
C ASP A 195 -1.31 -9.42 -6.99
N ASP A 196 -0.36 -8.61 -7.49
CA ASP A 196 0.39 -8.93 -8.73
C ASP A 196 1.23 -10.20 -8.54
N LEU A 197 1.94 -10.32 -7.41
CA LEU A 197 2.70 -11.52 -7.06
C LEU A 197 1.81 -12.78 -7.02
N LEU A 198 0.62 -12.67 -6.43
CA LEU A 198 -0.36 -13.75 -6.38
C LEU A 198 -0.78 -14.19 -7.78
N ASN A 199 -1.06 -13.24 -8.69
CA ASN A 199 -1.41 -13.56 -10.08
C ASN A 199 -0.31 -14.32 -10.80
N ARG A 200 0.97 -13.97 -10.54
CA ARG A 200 2.12 -14.70 -11.08
C ARG A 200 2.23 -16.11 -10.49
N LEU A 201 2.08 -16.25 -9.17
CA LEU A 201 2.16 -17.55 -8.48
C LEU A 201 1.14 -18.58 -8.97
N ILE A 202 -0.07 -18.12 -9.34
CA ILE A 202 -1.14 -19.01 -9.84
C ILE A 202 -1.06 -19.27 -11.35
N SER A 203 -0.23 -18.53 -12.10
CA SER A 203 -0.04 -18.74 -13.53
C SER A 203 0.59 -20.11 -13.83
N ARG A 204 0.35 -20.64 -15.02
CA ARG A 204 0.83 -21.98 -15.43
C ARG A 204 1.99 -21.87 -16.39
N ASP A 205 3.03 -22.64 -16.09
CA ASP A 205 4.09 -22.93 -17.04
C ASP A 205 3.56 -23.80 -18.18
N GLN A 206 4.01 -23.50 -19.39
CA GLN A 206 3.58 -24.18 -20.61
C GLN A 206 4.27 -25.55 -20.79
N GLU A 207 5.47 -25.75 -20.24
CA GLU A 207 6.23 -26.98 -20.43
C GLU A 207 5.73 -28.12 -19.54
N THR A 208 5.45 -27.81 -18.28
CA THR A 208 5.11 -28.80 -17.25
C THR A 208 3.64 -28.77 -16.86
N SER A 209 2.89 -27.75 -17.28
CA SER A 209 1.52 -27.45 -16.83
C SER A 209 1.39 -27.17 -15.32
N LYS A 210 2.51 -27.13 -14.57
CA LYS A 210 2.51 -26.77 -13.15
C LYS A 210 2.24 -25.29 -12.97
N GLN A 211 1.68 -24.93 -11.83
CA GLN A 211 1.58 -23.53 -11.42
C GLN A 211 2.93 -23.02 -10.92
N MET A 212 3.18 -21.73 -11.07
CA MET A 212 4.46 -21.13 -10.70
C MET A 212 4.86 -21.36 -9.25
N PHE A 213 3.92 -21.35 -8.31
CA PHE A 213 4.23 -21.68 -6.91
C PHE A 213 4.75 -23.12 -6.73
N GLN A 214 4.30 -24.07 -7.56
CA GLN A 214 4.80 -25.45 -7.53
C GLN A 214 6.23 -25.50 -8.05
N LEU A 215 6.53 -24.80 -9.14
CA LEU A 215 7.89 -24.71 -9.67
C LEU A 215 8.84 -24.01 -8.70
N LEU A 216 8.37 -22.97 -8.01
CA LEU A 216 9.13 -22.29 -6.97
C LEU A 216 9.47 -23.26 -5.84
N MET A 217 8.50 -23.99 -5.30
CA MET A 217 8.75 -25.00 -4.26
C MET A 217 9.71 -26.10 -4.73
N ASP A 218 9.56 -26.60 -5.96
CA ASP A 218 10.44 -27.62 -6.53
C ASP A 218 11.89 -27.12 -6.71
N SER A 219 12.09 -25.80 -6.79
CA SER A 219 13.42 -25.17 -6.92
C SER A 219 14.11 -24.89 -5.59
N LEU A 220 13.37 -24.96 -4.47
CA LEU A 220 13.97 -24.79 -3.14
C LEU A 220 14.80 -26.02 -2.79
N SER A 221 16.00 -25.79 -2.28
CA SER A 221 16.85 -26.86 -1.76
C SER A 221 16.15 -27.58 -0.60
N ASP A 222 16.15 -28.92 -0.63
CA ASP A 222 15.81 -29.76 0.53
C ASP A 222 16.84 -29.54 1.64
N THR A 223 16.73 -28.45 2.38
CA THR A 223 17.51 -28.23 3.60
C THR A 223 16.65 -28.69 4.78
N PRO A 224 17.07 -29.74 5.54
CA PRO A 224 16.35 -30.20 6.72
C PRO A 224 16.38 -29.19 7.88
#